data_AF-A0A086W8V1-F1
#
_entry.id   AF-A0A086W8V1-F1
#
_cell.length_a   1.000
_cell.length_b   1.000
_cell.length_c   1.000
_cell.angle_alpha   90.00
_cell.angle_beta   90.00
_cell.angle_gamma   90.00
#
_symmetry.space_group_name_H-M   'P 1'
#
loop_
_entity.id
_entity.type
_entity.pdbx_description
1 polymer ?
#
loop_
_entity_poly.entity_id
_entity_poly.type
_entity_poly.pdbx_seq_one_letter_code
_entity_poly.pdbx_strand_id
1 'polypeptide(L)'
;SRLNNTFSDGKLRQEWRDVVGVDPRVWGSDPSLQQSALTEGELKKLATGCWFAVYAFGYNWLQSNGDSARIIAKRINQLMDDLNQSGYECNQVIVVTHSMGGLVGRALVHPKYGNLQDKVLGIVHGVMPAIGAPAAYRRMRAGFEDSGMMFGPENSIGAKVAGNYGDEVTAVLANAPGGLELLPTASYGNRWLRVTHNGRDLDAWPKQGDPYSEIYKVRGKWYSLFLEKWINPSGLPSKLGGGSFERTCEYLDKAQGFHQKIDQTFHPNSYAHYGADQARRSFGEVIWEIDKSCADPTGWQDWPILGDTKQGRVELVRWDPLNSKAFKIADFEVPKPIYATILPPSAPGDQTVPAKSADHQLKSGMFKGVFRQTGYEHQASYRNPRAIASTLYSIMRIAQTATWKC
;
A
#
# COMPACT_ATOMS: atom_id res chain seq x y z
N SER A 1 14.34 21.99 -10.55
CA SER A 1 13.98 21.29 -9.29
C SER A 1 14.57 22.06 -8.11
N ARG A 2 14.04 21.93 -6.87
CA ARG A 2 14.66 22.56 -5.68
C ARG A 2 16.11 22.07 -5.47
N LEU A 3 16.40 20.81 -5.82
CA LEU A 3 17.71 20.16 -5.68
C LEU A 3 18.87 20.88 -6.38
N ASN A 4 18.63 21.46 -7.56
CA ASN A 4 19.68 22.18 -8.32
C ASN A 4 19.52 23.70 -8.24
N ASN A 5 18.69 24.20 -7.32
CA ASN A 5 18.43 25.63 -7.15
C ASN A 5 18.50 26.00 -5.65
N THR A 6 19.66 25.69 -5.06
CA THR A 6 19.98 25.78 -3.62
C THR A 6 20.49 27.15 -3.21
N PHE A 7 21.36 27.77 -4.01
CA PHE A 7 21.99 29.07 -3.73
C PHE A 7 21.82 30.05 -4.91
N SER A 8 21.75 31.34 -4.60
CA SER A 8 21.83 32.45 -5.57
C SER A 8 22.70 33.55 -4.97
N ASP A 9 23.66 34.06 -5.73
CA ASP A 9 24.60 35.11 -5.29
C ASP A 9 25.28 34.78 -3.95
N GLY A 10 25.62 33.50 -3.76
CA GLY A 10 26.26 32.99 -2.54
C GLY A 10 25.33 32.89 -1.32
N LYS A 11 24.04 33.19 -1.45
CA LYS A 11 23.04 33.12 -0.37
C LYS A 11 22.10 31.93 -0.57
N LEU A 12 21.72 31.29 0.53
CA LEU A 12 20.72 30.23 0.52
C LEU A 12 19.37 30.75 0.00
N ARG A 13 18.79 30.03 -0.96
CA ARG A 13 17.48 30.38 -1.54
C ARG A 13 16.34 30.05 -0.56
N GLN A 14 15.24 30.78 -0.67
CA GLN A 14 14.12 30.73 0.29
C GLN A 14 13.48 29.34 0.38
N GLU A 15 13.47 28.59 -0.73
CA GLU A 15 12.89 27.26 -0.88
C GLU A 15 13.62 26.15 -0.12
N TRP A 16 14.73 26.49 0.54
CA TRP A 16 15.51 25.59 1.39
C TRP A 16 15.51 26.00 2.87
N ARG A 17 14.92 27.15 3.23
CA ARG A 17 14.86 27.62 4.62
C ARG A 17 13.96 26.76 5.51
N ASP A 18 13.05 26.01 4.90
CA ASP A 18 12.21 25.00 5.53
C ASP A 18 12.94 23.67 5.77
N VAL A 19 14.22 23.55 5.35
CA VAL A 19 15.07 22.35 5.47
C VAL A 19 16.39 22.64 6.21
N VAL A 20 17.10 23.70 5.83
CA VAL A 20 18.43 24.05 6.35
C VAL A 20 18.32 24.74 7.70
N GLY A 21 19.08 24.27 8.69
CA GLY A 21 19.07 24.78 10.06
C GLY A 21 17.80 24.42 10.84
N VAL A 22 16.89 23.64 10.25
CA VAL A 22 15.64 23.22 10.88
C VAL A 22 15.85 21.88 11.56
N ASP A 23 15.37 21.78 12.79
CA ASP A 23 15.35 20.53 13.54
C ASP A 23 14.41 19.52 12.84
N PRO A 24 14.88 18.32 12.45
CA PRO A 24 14.07 17.32 11.76
C PRO A 24 12.81 16.88 12.53
N ARG A 25 12.74 17.12 13.85
CA ARG A 25 11.53 16.91 14.67
C ARG A 25 10.34 17.74 14.21
N VAL A 26 10.58 18.90 13.58
CA VAL A 26 9.53 19.74 12.96
C VAL A 26 8.76 18.97 11.88
N TRP A 27 9.43 18.06 11.18
CA TRP A 27 8.82 17.19 10.16
C TRP A 27 8.51 15.80 10.69
N GLY A 28 8.48 15.60 12.02
CA GLY A 28 8.09 14.36 12.65
C GLY A 28 9.16 13.27 12.64
N SER A 29 10.45 13.61 12.64
CA SER A 29 11.51 12.60 12.78
C SER A 29 11.32 11.78 14.06
N ASP A 30 11.37 10.46 13.95
CA ASP A 30 11.24 9.55 15.08
C ASP A 30 12.45 9.70 16.03
N PRO A 31 12.22 9.93 17.34
CA PRO A 31 13.30 10.20 18.29
C PRO A 31 14.24 9.02 18.52
N SER A 32 13.84 7.79 18.17
CA SER A 32 14.71 6.62 18.26
C SER A 32 15.81 6.61 17.19
N LEU A 33 15.64 7.38 16.10
CA LEU A 33 16.60 7.55 15.03
C LEU A 33 17.10 9.00 15.03
N GLN A 34 18.05 9.31 15.91
CA GLN A 34 18.57 10.67 16.07
C GLN A 34 19.01 11.28 14.73
N GLN A 35 18.43 12.44 14.42
CA GLN A 35 18.75 13.25 13.24
C GLN A 35 19.32 14.59 13.67
N SER A 36 20.35 15.08 12.98
CA SER A 36 20.85 16.43 13.15
C SER A 36 20.27 17.36 12.08
N ALA A 37 20.16 18.66 12.39
CA ALA A 37 19.78 19.65 11.39
C ALA A 37 20.81 19.68 10.23
N LEU A 38 20.34 19.84 9.00
CA LEU A 38 21.21 20.03 7.85
C LEU A 38 21.76 21.46 7.89
N THR A 39 23.08 21.63 7.88
CA THR A 39 23.72 22.94 7.89
C THR A 39 23.87 23.50 6.47
N GLU A 40 23.96 24.82 6.36
CA GLU A 40 24.21 25.49 5.07
C GLU A 40 25.55 25.06 4.46
N GLY A 41 26.59 24.89 5.29
CA GLY A 41 27.91 24.43 4.85
C GLY A 41 27.89 23.02 4.26
N GLU A 42 27.15 22.10 4.87
CA GLU A 42 26.93 20.75 4.33
C GLU A 42 26.22 20.80 2.98
N LEU A 43 25.15 21.58 2.86
CA LEU A 43 24.41 21.73 1.61
C LEU A 43 25.28 22.37 0.52
N LYS A 44 26.07 23.40 0.87
CA LYS A 44 26.97 24.08 -0.07
C LYS A 44 28.04 23.14 -0.61
N LYS A 45 28.59 22.27 0.25
CA LYS A 45 29.57 21.25 -0.17
C LYS A 45 28.99 20.31 -1.22
N LEU A 46 27.75 19.84 -1.02
CA LEU A 46 27.05 18.99 -1.99
C LEU A 46 26.70 19.75 -3.27
N ALA A 47 26.14 20.95 -3.17
CA ALA A 47 25.68 21.73 -4.32
C ALA A 47 26.83 22.22 -5.23
N THR A 48 28.06 22.29 -4.72
CA THR A 48 29.23 22.70 -5.52
C THR A 48 29.77 21.58 -6.39
N GLY A 49 29.57 20.32 -5.99
CA GLY A 49 30.05 19.15 -6.71
C GLY A 49 28.94 18.38 -7.42
N CYS A 50 27.79 18.21 -6.77
CA CYS A 50 26.72 17.32 -7.26
C CYS A 50 25.67 18.05 -8.06
N TRP A 51 25.40 17.53 -9.26
CA TRP A 51 24.20 17.82 -10.02
C TRP A 51 23.15 16.72 -9.82
N PHE A 52 21.97 17.09 -9.32
CA PHE A 52 20.89 16.16 -9.03
C PHE A 52 19.84 16.17 -10.14
N ALA A 53 20.12 15.47 -11.24
CA ALA A 53 19.14 15.26 -12.30
C ALA A 53 17.97 14.38 -11.80
N VAL A 54 16.73 14.83 -12.03
CA VAL A 54 15.52 14.13 -11.56
C VAL A 54 14.81 13.49 -12.74
N TYR A 55 14.67 12.17 -12.71
CA TYR A 55 13.97 11.39 -13.74
C TYR A 55 12.73 10.71 -13.17
N ALA A 56 11.68 10.61 -13.98
CA ALA A 56 10.45 9.91 -13.62
C ALA A 56 10.41 8.51 -14.24
N PHE A 57 10.37 7.49 -13.39
CA PHE A 57 10.32 6.09 -13.80
C PHE A 57 8.92 5.53 -13.54
N GLY A 58 7.97 5.88 -14.42
CA GLY A 58 6.67 5.23 -14.45
C GLY A 58 6.81 3.73 -14.74
N TYR A 59 5.92 2.93 -14.15
CA TYR A 59 5.87 1.48 -14.31
C TYR A 59 4.43 1.00 -14.44
N ASN A 60 4.26 -0.17 -15.05
CA ASN A 60 2.97 -0.85 -15.07
C ASN A 60 2.67 -1.41 -13.66
N TRP A 61 1.69 -0.85 -12.98
CA TRP A 61 1.33 -1.26 -11.62
C TRP A 61 0.42 -2.50 -11.58
N LEU A 62 -0.07 -2.97 -12.73
CA LEU A 62 -0.86 -4.21 -12.83
C LEU A 62 0.04 -5.47 -12.75
N GLN A 63 1.25 -5.41 -13.31
CA GLN A 63 2.23 -6.50 -13.21
C GLN A 63 2.89 -6.54 -11.84
N SER A 64 3.55 -7.66 -11.51
CA SER A 64 4.28 -7.81 -10.24
C SER A 64 5.32 -6.70 -10.05
N ASN A 65 5.41 -6.16 -8.84
CA ASN A 65 6.41 -5.17 -8.46
C ASN A 65 7.84 -5.70 -8.64
N GLY A 66 8.04 -7.02 -8.53
CA GLY A 66 9.32 -7.67 -8.82
C GLY A 66 9.72 -7.61 -10.29
N ASP A 67 8.77 -7.75 -11.22
CA ASP A 67 9.02 -7.59 -12.65
C ASP A 67 9.22 -6.12 -13.01
N SER A 68 8.45 -5.22 -12.40
CA SER A 68 8.64 -3.77 -12.53
C SER A 68 10.04 -3.35 -12.08
N ALA A 69 10.54 -3.91 -10.98
CA ALA A 69 11.90 -3.66 -10.51
C ALA A 69 12.98 -4.11 -11.50
N ARG A 70 12.82 -5.26 -12.16
CA ARG A 70 13.76 -5.72 -13.22
C ARG A 70 13.80 -4.77 -14.41
N ILE A 71 12.64 -4.29 -14.85
CA ILE A 71 12.53 -3.36 -15.98
C ILE A 71 13.15 -2.00 -15.60
N ILE A 72 12.82 -1.48 -14.41
CA ILE A 72 13.39 -0.24 -13.89
C ILE A 72 14.91 -0.36 -13.73
N ALA A 73 15.42 -1.50 -13.25
CA ALA A 73 16.85 -1.70 -13.10
C ALA A 73 17.61 -1.55 -14.44
N LYS A 74 17.07 -2.14 -15.52
CA LYS A 74 17.63 -1.98 -16.86
C LYS A 74 17.65 -0.51 -17.30
N ARG A 75 16.54 0.21 -17.06
CA ARG A 75 16.44 1.64 -17.39
C ARG A 75 17.39 2.52 -16.57
N ILE A 76 17.62 2.18 -15.30
CA ILE A 76 18.59 2.91 -14.45
C ILE A 76 20.00 2.69 -14.98
N ASN A 77 20.37 1.44 -15.27
CA ASN A 77 21.68 1.14 -15.86
C ASN A 77 21.90 1.91 -17.17
N GLN A 78 20.93 1.86 -18.09
CA GLN A 78 21.02 2.59 -19.35
C GLN A 78 21.17 4.11 -19.12
N LEU A 79 20.39 4.69 -18.21
CA LEU A 79 20.49 6.11 -17.88
C LEU A 79 21.88 6.48 -17.35
N MET A 80 22.45 5.66 -16.47
CA MET A 80 23.80 5.89 -15.94
C MET A 80 24.83 5.82 -17.06
N ASP A 81 24.72 4.82 -17.94
CA ASP A 81 25.61 4.67 -19.09
C ASP A 81 25.52 5.87 -20.05
N ASP A 82 24.31 6.36 -20.34
CA ASP A 82 24.07 7.52 -21.20
C ASP A 82 24.65 8.81 -20.59
N LEU A 83 24.49 9.01 -19.28
CA LEU A 83 25.09 10.14 -18.56
C LEU A 83 26.62 10.08 -18.58
N ASN A 84 27.20 8.89 -18.37
CA ASN A 84 28.64 8.67 -18.43
C ASN A 84 29.19 8.93 -19.84
N GLN A 85 28.49 8.49 -20.88
CA GLN A 85 28.86 8.77 -22.28
C GLN A 85 28.74 10.26 -22.64
N SER A 86 27.86 10.99 -21.96
CA SER A 86 27.66 12.43 -22.13
C SER A 86 28.65 13.28 -21.33
N GLY A 87 29.63 12.67 -20.65
CA GLY A 87 30.69 13.36 -19.91
C GLY A 87 30.38 13.69 -18.44
N TYR A 88 29.26 13.20 -17.89
CA TYR A 88 29.00 13.26 -16.45
C TYR A 88 29.61 12.05 -15.74
N GLU A 89 29.91 12.17 -14.44
CA GLU A 89 30.28 11.01 -13.61
C GLU A 89 29.05 10.53 -12.81
N CYS A 90 28.42 9.44 -13.26
CA CYS A 90 27.24 8.84 -12.64
C CYS A 90 27.51 7.40 -12.18
N ASN A 91 27.98 7.26 -10.95
CA ASN A 91 28.33 5.97 -10.35
C ASN A 91 27.18 5.29 -9.59
N GLN A 92 26.28 6.07 -8.99
CA GLN A 92 25.13 5.57 -8.23
C GLN A 92 23.94 6.52 -8.35
N VAL A 93 22.73 6.03 -8.04
CA VAL A 93 21.48 6.80 -8.03
C VAL A 93 20.84 6.86 -6.65
N ILE A 94 20.09 7.93 -6.36
CA ILE A 94 19.19 8.01 -5.21
C ILE A 94 17.78 7.73 -5.70
N VAL A 95 17.10 6.76 -5.10
CA VAL A 95 15.73 6.39 -5.49
C VAL A 95 14.75 7.07 -4.55
N VAL A 96 13.73 7.73 -5.10
CA VAL A 96 12.64 8.32 -4.32
C VAL A 96 11.35 7.62 -4.74
N THR A 97 10.62 7.07 -3.77
CA THR A 97 9.41 6.29 -4.04
C THR A 97 8.16 6.94 -3.46
N HIS A 98 7.01 6.59 -4.03
CA HIS A 98 5.68 6.88 -3.51
C HIS A 98 4.88 5.57 -3.43
N SER A 99 4.15 5.36 -2.33
CA SER A 99 3.23 4.24 -2.16
C SER A 99 3.89 2.88 -2.45
N MET A 100 3.24 2.01 -3.24
CA MET A 100 3.75 0.71 -3.68
C MET A 100 5.03 0.79 -4.52
N GLY A 101 5.39 1.97 -5.04
CA GLY A 101 6.73 2.19 -5.58
C GLY A 101 7.84 1.91 -4.55
N GLY A 102 7.53 1.95 -3.26
CA GLY A 102 8.44 1.50 -2.21
C GLY A 102 8.70 -0.01 -2.23
N LEU A 103 7.70 -0.84 -2.55
CA LEU A 103 7.88 -2.28 -2.76
C LEU A 103 8.75 -2.56 -3.99
N VAL A 104 8.55 -1.78 -5.06
CA VAL A 104 9.44 -1.80 -6.23
C VAL A 104 10.86 -1.38 -5.84
N GLY A 105 11.02 -0.35 -4.99
CA GLY A 105 12.33 0.09 -4.50
C GLY A 105 13.06 -0.98 -3.68
N ARG A 106 12.34 -1.72 -2.82
CA ARG A 106 12.89 -2.89 -2.09
C ARG A 106 13.29 -4.00 -3.05
N ALA A 107 12.46 -4.29 -4.05
CA ALA A 107 12.76 -5.28 -5.08
C ALA A 107 13.92 -4.83 -6.00
N LEU A 108 14.10 -3.54 -6.22
CA LEU A 108 15.16 -2.99 -7.06
C LEU A 108 16.55 -3.35 -6.54
N VAL A 109 16.71 -3.34 -5.21
CA VAL A 109 17.97 -3.68 -4.55
C VAL A 109 18.09 -5.17 -4.21
N HIS A 110 17.01 -5.95 -4.35
CA HIS A 110 17.01 -7.38 -4.10
C HIS A 110 17.72 -8.15 -5.24
N PRO A 111 18.61 -9.13 -4.95
CA PRO A 111 19.42 -9.83 -5.98
C PRO A 111 18.60 -10.65 -6.99
N LYS A 112 17.48 -11.26 -6.57
CA LYS A 112 16.56 -11.99 -7.49
C LYS A 112 15.78 -11.09 -8.47
N TYR A 113 15.82 -9.77 -8.30
CA TYR A 113 14.99 -8.82 -9.03
C TYR A 113 15.88 -7.77 -9.70
N GLY A 114 15.98 -6.56 -9.17
CA GLY A 114 16.75 -5.49 -9.81
C GLY A 114 18.26 -5.63 -9.64
N ASN A 115 18.72 -6.29 -8.56
CA ASN A 115 20.13 -6.47 -8.24
C ASN A 115 20.96 -5.17 -8.30
N LEU A 116 20.39 -4.05 -7.86
CA LEU A 116 21.03 -2.73 -7.90
C LEU A 116 21.54 -2.25 -6.53
N GLN A 117 21.78 -3.14 -5.56
CA GLN A 117 22.27 -2.75 -4.24
C GLN A 117 23.54 -1.86 -4.35
N ASP A 118 24.47 -2.18 -5.25
CA ASP A 118 25.71 -1.40 -5.41
C ASP A 118 25.56 -0.16 -6.30
N LYS A 119 24.43 -0.03 -7.02
CA LYS A 119 24.17 1.12 -7.90
C LYS A 119 23.16 2.11 -7.31
N VAL A 120 22.50 1.75 -6.21
CA VAL A 120 21.63 2.63 -5.45
C VAL A 120 22.41 3.13 -4.25
N LEU A 121 22.63 4.44 -4.14
CA LEU A 121 23.30 5.06 -3.00
C LEU A 121 22.39 5.10 -1.75
N GLY A 122 21.09 5.21 -1.97
CA GLY A 122 20.08 5.26 -0.93
C GLY A 122 18.67 5.39 -1.48
N ILE A 123 17.68 5.14 -0.61
CA ILE A 123 16.27 5.21 -0.98
C ILE A 123 15.50 6.09 0.00
N VAL A 124 14.64 6.97 -0.52
CA VAL A 124 13.65 7.71 0.24
C VAL A 124 12.27 7.14 -0.06
N HIS A 125 11.63 6.53 0.95
CA HIS A 125 10.30 5.95 0.84
C HIS A 125 9.22 6.92 1.32
N GLY A 126 8.32 7.33 0.43
CA GLY A 126 7.11 8.07 0.80
C GLY A 126 5.89 7.16 0.88
N VAL A 127 5.18 7.18 2.01
CA VAL A 127 3.89 6.50 2.25
C VAL A 127 3.85 5.02 1.82
N MET A 128 4.95 4.28 2.00
CA MET A 128 5.03 2.88 1.56
C MET A 128 4.11 1.96 2.40
N PRO A 129 3.25 1.11 1.78
CA PRO A 129 2.55 0.03 2.46
C PRO A 129 3.51 -1.16 2.72
N ALA A 130 4.44 -0.99 3.65
CA ALA A 130 5.61 -1.87 3.80
C ALA A 130 5.24 -3.36 4.04
N ILE A 131 4.09 -3.63 4.65
CA ILE A 131 3.56 -4.99 4.88
C ILE A 131 2.11 -5.13 4.39
N GLY A 132 1.75 -4.38 3.34
CA GLY A 132 0.41 -4.37 2.75
C GLY A 132 -0.61 -3.52 3.51
N ALA A 133 -1.84 -3.49 3.02
CA ALA A 133 -2.93 -2.67 3.56
C ALA A 133 -4.28 -3.41 3.48
N PRO A 134 -5.01 -3.58 4.61
CA PRO A 134 -6.37 -4.14 4.63
C PRO A 134 -7.37 -3.39 3.74
N ALA A 135 -7.08 -2.13 3.40
CA ALA A 135 -7.83 -1.38 2.39
C ALA A 135 -7.96 -2.12 1.05
N ALA A 136 -7.01 -2.98 0.66
CA ALA A 136 -7.13 -3.80 -0.54
C ALA A 136 -8.31 -4.79 -0.46
N TYR A 137 -8.47 -5.49 0.67
CA TYR A 137 -9.63 -6.36 0.90
C TYR A 137 -10.92 -5.55 0.82
N ARG A 138 -10.99 -4.41 1.54
CA ARG A 138 -12.18 -3.56 1.54
C ARG A 138 -12.52 -3.09 0.13
N ARG A 139 -11.54 -2.67 -0.67
CA ARG A 139 -11.77 -2.16 -2.03
C ARG A 139 -12.30 -3.23 -2.98
N MET A 140 -11.79 -4.46 -2.90
CA MET A 140 -12.33 -5.57 -3.68
C MET A 140 -13.74 -5.98 -3.23
N ARG A 141 -14.11 -5.76 -1.96
CA ARG A 141 -15.47 -6.06 -1.46
C ARG A 141 -16.47 -4.91 -1.59
N ALA A 142 -16.00 -3.67 -1.61
CA ALA A 142 -16.83 -2.49 -1.38
C ALA A 142 -16.46 -1.27 -2.24
N GLY A 143 -15.60 -1.44 -3.25
CA GLY A 143 -15.14 -0.35 -4.11
C GLY A 143 -14.18 0.62 -3.41
N PHE A 144 -13.72 1.64 -4.14
CA PHE A 144 -13.01 2.76 -3.49
C PHE A 144 -13.99 3.57 -2.62
N GLU A 145 -13.48 4.33 -1.65
CA GLU A 145 -14.34 5.29 -0.96
C GLU A 145 -14.70 6.34 -2.00
N ASP A 146 -15.96 6.41 -2.39
CA ASP A 146 -16.44 7.63 -3.01
C ASP A 146 -16.24 8.71 -1.94
N SER A 147 -15.38 9.68 -2.22
CA SER A 147 -15.01 10.76 -1.28
C SER A 147 -16.13 11.78 -1.18
N GLY A 148 -17.38 11.29 -1.26
CA GLY A 148 -18.61 12.03 -1.45
C GLY A 148 -18.61 13.31 -0.64
N MET A 149 -18.55 14.43 -1.37
CA MET A 149 -18.87 15.77 -0.90
C MET A 149 -18.03 16.37 0.23
N MET A 150 -16.70 16.17 0.27
CA MET A 150 -15.85 17.05 1.08
C MET A 150 -14.57 17.54 0.38
N PHE A 151 -14.01 16.82 -0.59
CA PHE A 151 -12.71 17.18 -1.21
C PHE A 151 -12.66 16.99 -2.73
N GLY A 152 -13.67 17.47 -3.46
CA GLY A 152 -13.66 17.64 -4.92
C GLY A 152 -13.49 16.36 -5.77
N PRO A 153 -13.96 16.36 -7.03
CA PRO A 153 -13.91 15.19 -7.95
C PRO A 153 -12.50 14.81 -8.45
N GLU A 154 -11.43 15.36 -7.86
CA GLU A 154 -10.09 15.40 -8.45
C GLU A 154 -9.08 14.45 -7.77
N ASN A 155 -9.37 13.95 -6.56
CA ASN A 155 -8.32 13.43 -5.67
C ASN A 155 -8.21 11.90 -5.52
N SER A 156 -9.11 11.08 -6.08
CA SER A 156 -8.96 9.61 -6.05
C SER A 156 -8.68 9.05 -7.44
N ILE A 157 -7.40 9.03 -7.83
CA ILE A 157 -6.94 8.36 -9.06
C ILE A 157 -7.30 6.86 -9.03
N GLY A 158 -7.30 6.24 -7.84
CA GLY A 158 -7.70 4.83 -7.68
C GLY A 158 -9.16 4.55 -8.04
N ALA A 159 -10.10 5.39 -7.58
CA ALA A 159 -11.52 5.29 -7.94
C ALA A 159 -11.74 5.47 -9.45
N LYS A 160 -11.02 6.41 -10.08
CA LYS A 160 -11.09 6.67 -11.53
C LYS A 160 -10.58 5.52 -12.39
N VAL A 161 -9.71 4.66 -11.84
CA VAL A 161 -9.02 3.60 -12.60
C VAL A 161 -9.61 2.21 -12.33
N ALA A 162 -10.03 1.93 -11.09
CA ALA A 162 -10.47 0.59 -10.69
C ALA A 162 -11.96 0.50 -10.32
N GLY A 163 -12.67 1.61 -10.18
CA GLY A 163 -14.12 1.64 -9.96
C GLY A 163 -14.55 1.97 -8.52
N ASN A 164 -15.84 2.25 -8.39
CA ASN A 164 -16.50 2.65 -7.14
C ASN A 164 -17.25 1.50 -6.46
N TYR A 165 -17.33 0.34 -7.13
CA TYR A 165 -17.99 -0.86 -6.62
C TYR A 165 -17.00 -2.03 -6.51
N GLY A 166 -17.26 -2.95 -5.58
CA GLY A 166 -16.38 -4.09 -5.30
C GLY A 166 -16.20 -5.02 -6.50
N ASP A 167 -17.23 -5.19 -7.33
CA ASP A 167 -17.16 -6.01 -8.53
C ASP A 167 -16.27 -5.39 -9.61
N GLU A 168 -16.33 -4.07 -9.80
CA GLU A 168 -15.45 -3.32 -10.70
C GLU A 168 -13.98 -3.45 -10.27
N VAL A 169 -13.71 -3.21 -8.97
CA VAL A 169 -12.35 -3.31 -8.43
C VAL A 169 -11.83 -4.74 -8.49
N THR A 170 -12.67 -5.72 -8.14
CA THR A 170 -12.29 -7.14 -8.17
C THR A 170 -11.97 -7.60 -9.58
N ALA A 171 -12.74 -7.19 -10.59
CA ALA A 171 -12.49 -7.53 -11.98
C ALA A 171 -11.08 -7.15 -12.44
N VAL A 172 -10.54 -6.03 -11.93
CA VAL A 172 -9.18 -5.59 -12.21
C VAL A 172 -8.17 -6.26 -11.28
N LEU A 173 -8.31 -6.08 -9.96
CA LEU A 173 -7.26 -6.46 -9.00
C LEU A 173 -7.09 -7.97 -8.86
N ALA A 174 -8.15 -8.78 -9.00
CA ALA A 174 -8.03 -10.24 -8.97
C ALA A 174 -7.20 -10.80 -10.14
N ASN A 175 -7.03 -10.01 -11.20
CA ASN A 175 -6.28 -10.35 -12.41
C ASN A 175 -4.94 -9.61 -12.50
N ALA A 176 -4.55 -8.84 -11.49
CA ALA A 176 -3.37 -7.98 -11.49
C ALA A 176 -2.42 -8.35 -10.34
N PRO A 177 -1.33 -9.11 -10.59
CA PRO A 177 -0.36 -9.48 -9.56
C PRO A 177 0.14 -8.30 -8.74
N GLY A 178 0.43 -7.15 -9.38
CA GLY A 178 0.86 -5.94 -8.68
C GLY A 178 -0.21 -5.40 -7.73
N GLY A 179 -1.49 -5.46 -8.10
CA GLY A 179 -2.60 -5.10 -7.23
C GLY A 179 -2.75 -6.03 -6.02
N LEU A 180 -2.56 -7.34 -6.23
CA LEU A 180 -2.61 -8.34 -5.16
C LEU A 180 -1.44 -8.22 -4.18
N GLU A 181 -0.30 -7.70 -4.61
CA GLU A 181 0.85 -7.39 -3.74
C GLU A 181 0.59 -6.20 -2.78
N LEU A 182 -0.58 -5.54 -2.84
CA LEU A 182 -1.02 -4.60 -1.80
C LEU A 182 -1.64 -5.30 -0.59
N LEU A 183 -2.11 -6.54 -0.75
CA LEU A 183 -2.77 -7.27 0.34
C LEU A 183 -1.83 -7.46 1.54
N PRO A 184 -2.35 -7.45 2.78
CA PRO A 184 -1.56 -7.71 3.98
C PRO A 184 -0.66 -8.95 3.86
N THR A 185 0.62 -8.82 4.24
CA THR A 185 1.54 -9.95 4.27
C THR A 185 1.35 -10.79 5.54
N ALA A 186 2.03 -11.94 5.65
CA ALA A 186 2.11 -12.68 6.93
C ALA A 186 2.65 -11.80 8.07
N SER A 187 3.63 -10.93 7.77
CA SER A 187 4.23 -9.96 8.70
C SER A 187 3.27 -8.86 9.16
N TYR A 188 2.13 -8.66 8.48
CA TYR A 188 1.05 -7.79 8.97
C TYR A 188 0.44 -8.34 10.27
N GLY A 189 0.52 -9.65 10.48
CA GLY A 189 0.08 -10.34 11.68
C GLY A 189 -1.39 -10.76 11.63
N ASN A 190 -1.85 -11.27 12.77
CA ASN A 190 -3.14 -11.94 12.90
C ASN A 190 -4.33 -10.99 13.10
N ARG A 191 -5.54 -11.56 12.93
CA ARG A 191 -6.84 -10.98 13.33
C ARG A 191 -7.21 -9.63 12.70
N TRP A 192 -6.70 -9.30 11.51
CA TRP A 192 -7.07 -8.05 10.84
C TRP A 192 -8.34 -8.14 10.00
N LEU A 193 -8.85 -9.34 9.67
CA LEU A 193 -10.20 -9.54 9.14
C LEU A 193 -11.06 -10.14 10.24
N ARG A 194 -12.16 -9.48 10.61
CA ARG A 194 -13.03 -9.88 11.71
C ARG A 194 -14.48 -9.92 11.28
N VAL A 195 -15.23 -10.81 11.90
CA VAL A 195 -16.70 -10.77 11.87
C VAL A 195 -17.19 -10.63 13.30
N THR A 196 -18.03 -9.62 13.51
CA THR A 196 -18.53 -9.23 14.83
C THR A 196 -20.04 -9.22 14.84
N HIS A 197 -20.60 -9.37 16.03
CA HIS A 197 -22.01 -9.18 16.28
C HIS A 197 -22.20 -8.64 17.70
N ASN A 198 -22.94 -7.55 17.84
CA ASN A 198 -23.18 -6.89 19.13
C ASN A 198 -21.87 -6.56 19.88
N GLY A 199 -20.86 -6.11 19.13
CA GLY A 199 -19.55 -5.72 19.66
C GLY A 199 -18.68 -6.89 20.15
N ARG A 200 -19.06 -8.14 19.88
CA ARG A 200 -18.26 -9.34 20.18
C ARG A 200 -17.72 -9.96 18.91
N ASP A 201 -16.48 -10.47 18.97
CA ASP A 201 -15.90 -11.26 17.89
C ASP A 201 -16.62 -12.60 17.77
N LEU A 202 -17.15 -12.88 16.58
CA LEU A 202 -17.56 -14.22 16.21
C LEU A 202 -16.37 -15.03 15.69
N ASP A 203 -15.53 -14.42 14.84
CA ASP A 203 -14.24 -14.97 14.43
C ASP A 203 -13.30 -13.90 13.87
N ALA A 204 -12.01 -14.23 13.75
CA ALA A 204 -10.97 -13.33 13.26
C ALA A 204 -9.82 -14.09 12.56
N TRP A 205 -9.31 -13.52 11.47
CA TRP A 205 -8.24 -14.09 10.64
C TRP A 205 -7.16 -13.07 10.27
N PRO A 206 -5.95 -13.52 9.90
CA PRO A 206 -5.47 -14.91 10.01
C PRO A 206 -5.31 -15.31 11.48
N LYS A 207 -5.40 -16.61 11.76
CA LYS A 207 -5.21 -17.22 13.08
C LYS A 207 -3.79 -17.77 13.24
N GLN A 208 -3.24 -18.31 12.16
CA GLN A 208 -1.95 -19.02 12.15
C GLN A 208 -0.87 -18.26 11.37
N GLY A 209 -1.09 -16.97 11.10
CA GLY A 209 -0.14 -16.12 10.40
C GLY A 209 -0.14 -16.27 8.88
N ASP A 210 -1.09 -17.01 8.30
CA ASP A 210 -1.17 -17.20 6.84
C ASP A 210 -2.43 -16.57 6.24
N PRO A 211 -2.41 -15.27 5.89
CA PRO A 211 -3.56 -14.64 5.27
C PRO A 211 -3.88 -15.19 3.87
N TYR A 212 -2.97 -15.92 3.22
CA TYR A 212 -3.21 -16.46 1.88
C TYR A 212 -4.19 -17.61 1.92
N SER A 213 -3.93 -18.63 2.75
CA SER A 213 -4.83 -19.76 2.90
C SER A 213 -6.05 -19.42 3.77
N GLU A 214 -5.88 -18.58 4.79
CA GLU A 214 -6.93 -18.30 5.77
C GLU A 214 -7.91 -17.18 5.34
N ILE A 215 -7.54 -16.37 4.35
CA ILE A 215 -8.40 -15.26 3.87
C ILE A 215 -8.48 -15.23 2.35
N TYR A 216 -7.36 -15.10 1.64
CA TYR A 216 -7.38 -14.72 0.22
C TYR A 216 -7.89 -15.82 -0.70
N LYS A 217 -7.56 -17.08 -0.37
CA LYS A 217 -7.98 -18.27 -1.13
C LYS A 217 -9.21 -18.97 -0.55
N VAL A 218 -9.85 -18.39 0.46
CA VAL A 218 -11.10 -18.95 1.03
C VAL A 218 -12.24 -18.76 0.05
N ARG A 219 -12.93 -19.85 -0.29
CA ARG A 219 -14.08 -19.87 -1.21
C ARG A 219 -15.40 -20.04 -0.46
N GLY A 220 -16.49 -19.63 -1.10
CA GLY A 220 -17.86 -19.98 -0.69
C GLY A 220 -18.37 -19.31 0.58
N LYS A 221 -17.57 -18.47 1.24
CA LYS A 221 -18.01 -17.70 2.41
C LYS A 221 -18.47 -16.32 1.98
N TRP A 222 -19.53 -15.79 2.57
CA TRP A 222 -20.02 -14.45 2.22
C TRP A 222 -19.02 -13.34 2.54
N TYR A 223 -18.07 -13.60 3.45
CA TYR A 223 -16.94 -12.75 3.80
C TYR A 223 -15.63 -13.13 3.09
N SER A 224 -15.64 -14.06 2.12
CA SER A 224 -14.47 -14.35 1.28
C SER A 224 -13.96 -13.10 0.57
N LEU A 225 -12.65 -13.00 0.30
CA LEU A 225 -12.09 -11.86 -0.45
C LEU A 225 -12.70 -11.77 -1.86
N PHE A 226 -12.80 -12.89 -2.56
CA PHE A 226 -13.31 -12.94 -3.93
C PHE A 226 -14.69 -13.57 -3.99
N LEU A 227 -15.63 -12.85 -4.61
CA LEU A 227 -16.81 -13.45 -5.21
C LEU A 227 -16.44 -13.83 -6.64
N GLU A 228 -16.44 -15.13 -6.96
CA GLU A 228 -15.82 -15.64 -8.20
C GLU A 228 -16.42 -15.01 -9.48
N LYS A 229 -17.74 -14.72 -9.47
CA LYS A 229 -18.43 -14.02 -10.56
C LYS A 229 -17.87 -12.62 -10.84
N TRP A 230 -17.21 -11.98 -9.87
CA TRP A 230 -16.59 -10.66 -10.04
C TRP A 230 -15.19 -10.73 -10.64
N ILE A 231 -14.52 -11.88 -10.59
CA ILE A 231 -13.18 -12.05 -11.19
C ILE A 231 -13.25 -11.97 -12.72
N ASN A 232 -14.36 -12.42 -13.30
CA ASN A 232 -14.54 -12.50 -14.74
C ASN A 232 -15.94 -12.02 -15.16
N PRO A 233 -16.18 -10.70 -15.15
CA PRO A 233 -17.47 -10.15 -15.56
C PRO A 233 -17.80 -10.43 -17.04
N SER A 234 -16.79 -10.71 -17.87
CA SER A 234 -16.98 -11.02 -19.29
C SER A 234 -17.60 -12.39 -19.56
N GLY A 235 -17.53 -13.30 -18.58
CA GLY A 235 -17.93 -14.71 -18.76
C GLY A 235 -17.09 -15.47 -19.79
N LEU A 236 -16.01 -14.89 -20.31
CA LEU A 236 -15.15 -15.56 -21.30
C LEU A 236 -14.47 -16.77 -20.67
N PRO A 237 -14.33 -17.89 -21.40
CA PRO A 237 -13.55 -19.02 -20.92
C PRO A 237 -12.06 -18.66 -20.82
N SER A 238 -11.32 -19.34 -19.94
CA SER A 238 -9.88 -19.05 -19.69
C SER A 238 -9.03 -19.11 -20.96
N LYS A 239 -9.38 -19.99 -21.92
CA LYS A 239 -8.71 -20.10 -23.23
C LYS A 239 -8.82 -18.83 -24.10
N LEU A 240 -9.79 -17.96 -23.81
CA LEU A 240 -9.98 -16.66 -24.46
C LEU A 240 -9.55 -15.49 -23.55
N GLY A 241 -8.76 -15.77 -22.50
CA GLY A 241 -8.23 -14.77 -21.59
C GLY A 241 -9.08 -14.48 -20.35
N GLY A 242 -10.27 -15.07 -20.23
CA GLY A 242 -11.15 -14.90 -19.09
C GLY A 242 -10.50 -15.28 -17.75
N GLY A 243 -10.82 -14.53 -16.69
CA GLY A 243 -10.37 -14.82 -15.33
C GLY A 243 -10.99 -16.08 -14.73
N SER A 244 -10.25 -16.73 -13.85
CA SER A 244 -10.75 -17.80 -13.00
C SER A 244 -10.19 -17.66 -11.59
N PHE A 245 -10.89 -18.24 -10.62
CA PHE A 245 -10.43 -18.26 -9.24
C PHE A 245 -9.08 -18.96 -9.09
N GLU A 246 -8.87 -20.04 -9.84
CA GLU A 246 -7.61 -20.80 -9.85
C GLU A 246 -6.44 -19.94 -10.34
N ARG A 247 -6.62 -19.17 -11.42
CA ARG A 247 -5.60 -18.24 -11.92
C ARG A 247 -5.31 -17.12 -10.91
N THR A 248 -6.35 -16.58 -10.27
CA THR A 248 -6.16 -15.61 -9.19
C THR A 248 -5.38 -16.22 -8.01
N CYS A 249 -5.61 -17.50 -7.68
CA CYS A 249 -4.82 -18.20 -6.67
C CYS A 249 -3.34 -18.34 -7.06
N GLU A 250 -3.04 -18.64 -8.32
CA GLU A 250 -1.65 -18.64 -8.82
C GLU A 250 -0.99 -17.26 -8.71
N TYR A 251 -1.75 -16.18 -8.95
CA TYR A 251 -1.24 -14.81 -8.73
C TYR A 251 -1.03 -14.51 -7.25
N LEU A 252 -1.91 -14.99 -6.36
CA LEU A 252 -1.71 -14.90 -4.92
C LEU A 252 -0.46 -15.67 -4.46
N ASP A 253 -0.18 -16.84 -5.05
CA ASP A 253 1.06 -17.59 -4.79
C ASP A 253 2.30 -16.81 -5.22
N LYS A 254 2.25 -16.16 -6.39
CA LYS A 254 3.33 -15.26 -6.84
C LYS A 254 3.50 -14.07 -5.91
N ALA A 255 2.41 -13.45 -5.46
CA ALA A 255 2.42 -12.35 -4.51
C ALA A 255 2.99 -12.79 -3.15
N GLN A 256 2.63 -13.98 -2.65
CA GLN A 256 3.22 -14.59 -1.45
C GLN A 256 4.73 -14.76 -1.61
N GLY A 257 5.15 -15.37 -2.71
CA GLY A 257 6.57 -15.57 -3.01
C GLY A 257 7.33 -14.27 -3.25
N PHE A 258 6.68 -13.18 -3.65
CA PHE A 258 7.26 -11.84 -3.70
C PHE A 258 7.42 -11.24 -2.31
N HIS A 259 6.34 -11.21 -1.52
CA HIS A 259 6.35 -10.70 -0.14
C HIS A 259 7.41 -11.37 0.72
N GLN A 260 7.52 -12.70 0.66
CA GLN A 260 8.54 -13.46 1.41
C GLN A 260 9.98 -13.07 1.01
N LYS A 261 10.24 -12.83 -0.28
CA LYS A 261 11.59 -12.45 -0.74
C LYS A 261 11.97 -11.05 -0.28
N ILE A 262 11.05 -10.09 -0.36
CA ILE A 262 11.36 -8.71 -0.01
C ILE A 262 11.17 -8.39 1.48
N ASP A 263 10.61 -9.31 2.29
CA ASP A 263 10.22 -9.08 3.69
C ASP A 263 11.28 -8.32 4.50
N GLN A 264 12.52 -8.82 4.49
CA GLN A 264 13.66 -8.20 5.18
C GLN A 264 14.56 -7.33 4.28
N THR A 265 14.14 -7.08 3.05
CA THR A 265 14.94 -6.31 2.10
C THR A 265 14.62 -4.83 2.19
N PHE A 266 15.58 -4.09 2.74
CA PHE A 266 15.65 -2.63 2.72
C PHE A 266 17.09 -2.21 2.40
N HIS A 267 17.24 -1.11 1.66
CA HIS A 267 18.58 -0.56 1.43
C HIS A 267 19.13 0.00 2.76
N PRO A 268 20.40 -0.25 3.14
CA PRO A 268 20.95 0.16 4.44
C PRO A 268 21.05 1.69 4.63
N ASN A 269 20.99 2.45 3.53
CA ASN A 269 20.88 3.90 3.53
C ASN A 269 19.46 4.34 3.12
N SER A 270 18.47 3.93 3.90
CA SER A 270 17.06 4.27 3.63
C SER A 270 16.52 5.31 4.60
N TYR A 271 15.66 6.17 4.08
CA TYR A 271 14.84 7.10 4.85
C TYR A 271 13.36 6.91 4.47
N ALA A 272 12.44 7.21 5.39
CA ALA A 272 11.01 7.10 5.11
C ALA A 272 10.20 8.25 5.71
N HIS A 273 9.12 8.64 5.06
CA HIS A 273 8.04 9.42 5.68
C HIS A 273 6.68 8.78 5.41
N TYR A 274 5.75 8.89 6.36
CA TYR A 274 4.39 8.38 6.22
C TYR A 274 3.39 9.06 7.15
N GLY A 275 2.11 8.98 6.80
CA GLY A 275 1.01 9.44 7.62
C GLY A 275 0.66 8.46 8.74
N ALA A 276 0.60 8.97 9.97
CA ALA A 276 0.13 8.27 11.16
C ALA A 276 -0.89 9.15 11.89
N ASP A 277 -1.97 9.51 11.18
CA ASP A 277 -2.92 10.53 11.60
C ASP A 277 -4.28 9.93 12.00
N GLN A 278 -4.74 10.22 13.21
CA GLN A 278 -6.05 9.77 13.71
C GLN A 278 -7.23 10.50 13.05
N ALA A 279 -6.98 11.67 12.47
CA ALA A 279 -7.96 12.43 11.69
C ALA A 279 -8.06 11.92 10.23
N ARG A 280 -7.10 11.09 9.77
CA ARG A 280 -7.09 10.48 8.43
C ARG A 280 -6.99 8.96 8.55
N ARG A 281 -8.07 8.39 9.08
CA ARG A 281 -8.14 6.97 9.43
C ARG A 281 -7.98 6.07 8.21
N SER A 282 -7.28 4.97 8.38
CA SER A 282 -7.11 3.90 7.41
C SER A 282 -7.66 2.58 7.97
N PHE A 283 -7.92 1.61 7.10
CA PHE A 283 -8.25 0.25 7.52
C PHE A 283 -7.00 -0.42 8.08
N GLY A 284 -6.85 -0.40 9.41
CA GLY A 284 -5.90 -1.25 10.15
C GLY A 284 -6.43 -2.68 10.37
N GLU A 285 -7.73 -2.82 10.26
CA GLU A 285 -8.51 -4.05 10.24
C GLU A 285 -9.74 -3.82 9.36
N VAL A 286 -10.36 -4.91 8.88
CA VAL A 286 -11.66 -4.92 8.22
C VAL A 286 -12.60 -5.72 9.10
N ILE A 287 -13.69 -5.09 9.54
CA ILE A 287 -14.68 -5.71 10.42
C ILE A 287 -16.00 -5.76 9.68
N TRP A 288 -16.54 -6.97 9.47
CA TRP A 288 -17.94 -7.15 9.10
C TRP A 288 -18.79 -7.25 10.37
N GLU A 289 -19.68 -6.28 10.60
CA GLU A 289 -20.67 -6.34 11.68
C GLU A 289 -21.97 -6.96 11.16
N ILE A 290 -22.41 -8.06 11.77
CA ILE A 290 -23.73 -8.64 11.57
C ILE A 290 -24.74 -7.82 12.36
N ASP A 291 -25.79 -7.36 11.68
CA ASP A 291 -26.82 -6.48 12.23
C ASP A 291 -27.37 -6.98 13.58
N LYS A 292 -27.62 -6.03 14.48
CA LYS A 292 -28.14 -6.29 15.85
C LYS A 292 -29.53 -6.94 15.86
N SER A 293 -30.26 -6.85 14.74
CA SER A 293 -31.55 -7.52 14.56
C SER A 293 -31.41 -9.03 14.42
N CYS A 294 -30.21 -9.54 14.16
CA CYS A 294 -29.93 -10.97 14.22
C CYS A 294 -30.01 -11.45 15.67
N ALA A 295 -31.06 -12.20 16.01
CA ALA A 295 -31.24 -12.73 17.36
C ALA A 295 -30.23 -13.83 17.71
N ASP A 296 -29.75 -14.58 16.71
CA ASP A 296 -28.87 -15.73 16.90
C ASP A 296 -27.94 -15.89 15.69
N PRO A 297 -26.63 -15.58 15.83
CA PRO A 297 -25.66 -15.69 14.76
C PRO A 297 -25.14 -17.12 14.55
N THR A 298 -25.75 -18.15 15.12
CA THR A 298 -25.32 -19.54 14.89
C THR A 298 -25.39 -19.90 13.41
N GLY A 299 -24.29 -20.48 12.90
CA GLY A 299 -24.13 -20.86 11.50
C GLY A 299 -23.81 -19.69 10.55
N TRP A 300 -23.46 -18.51 11.08
CA TRP A 300 -23.22 -17.30 10.29
C TRP A 300 -22.22 -17.47 9.15
N GLN A 301 -21.26 -18.39 9.27
CA GLN A 301 -20.21 -18.59 8.26
C GLN A 301 -20.77 -19.05 6.92
N ASP A 302 -21.86 -19.82 6.94
CA ASP A 302 -22.41 -20.53 5.79
C ASP A 302 -23.72 -19.94 5.28
N TRP A 303 -24.10 -18.75 5.75
CA TRP A 303 -25.29 -18.07 5.25
C TRP A 303 -25.12 -17.65 3.79
N PRO A 304 -26.04 -18.05 2.88
CA PRO A 304 -25.99 -17.61 1.50
C PRO A 304 -26.30 -16.12 1.37
N ILE A 305 -25.68 -15.51 0.35
CA ILE A 305 -25.94 -14.13 -0.06
C ILE A 305 -27.22 -14.10 -0.88
N LEU A 306 -28.22 -13.32 -0.45
CA LEU A 306 -29.37 -12.94 -1.27
C LEU A 306 -29.06 -11.72 -2.14
N GLY A 307 -28.36 -10.75 -1.56
CA GLY A 307 -28.06 -9.46 -2.20
C GLY A 307 -26.72 -8.91 -1.75
N ASP A 308 -26.01 -8.23 -2.64
CA ASP A 308 -24.76 -7.54 -2.33
C ASP A 308 -24.80 -6.15 -2.95
N THR A 309 -24.68 -5.11 -2.12
CA THR A 309 -24.63 -3.72 -2.58
C THR A 309 -23.37 -3.40 -3.38
N LYS A 310 -22.35 -4.26 -3.32
CA LYS A 310 -20.99 -4.05 -3.83
C LYS A 310 -20.28 -2.86 -3.16
N GLN A 311 -20.84 -2.34 -2.07
CA GLN A 311 -20.33 -1.21 -1.29
C GLN A 311 -20.20 -1.57 0.20
N GLY A 312 -19.98 -2.85 0.49
CA GLY A 312 -19.67 -3.30 1.85
C GLY A 312 -20.89 -3.57 2.71
N ARG A 313 -22.09 -3.71 2.13
CA ARG A 313 -23.26 -4.26 2.81
C ARG A 313 -23.82 -5.45 2.04
N VAL A 314 -23.95 -6.59 2.72
CA VAL A 314 -24.49 -7.83 2.17
C VAL A 314 -25.76 -8.21 2.89
N GLU A 315 -26.70 -8.78 2.14
CA GLU A 315 -27.96 -9.36 2.61
C GLU A 315 -27.83 -10.87 2.60
N LEU A 316 -28.08 -11.48 3.76
CA LEU A 316 -27.87 -12.88 4.07
C LEU A 316 -29.17 -13.52 4.55
N VAL A 317 -29.32 -14.83 4.33
CA VAL A 317 -30.38 -15.61 4.96
C VAL A 317 -29.84 -16.78 5.74
N ARG A 318 -30.58 -17.17 6.77
CA ARG A 318 -30.19 -18.21 7.72
C ARG A 318 -30.43 -19.65 7.21
N TRP A 319 -30.67 -19.85 5.92
CA TRP A 319 -31.16 -21.14 5.38
C TRP A 319 -30.44 -21.61 4.11
N ASP A 320 -30.19 -22.92 4.00
CA ASP A 320 -29.90 -23.65 2.76
C ASP A 320 -31.21 -24.24 2.21
N PRO A 321 -31.78 -23.68 1.11
CA PRO A 321 -33.02 -24.16 0.51
C PRO A 321 -33.02 -25.61 0.03
N LEU A 322 -31.84 -26.19 -0.16
CA LEU A 322 -31.67 -27.41 -0.94
C LEU A 322 -31.32 -28.64 -0.10
N ASN A 323 -30.90 -28.48 1.17
CA ASN A 323 -30.50 -29.61 2.02
C ASN A 323 -31.34 -29.87 3.27
N SER A 324 -32.27 -28.99 3.66
CA SER A 324 -33.15 -29.30 4.79
C SER A 324 -34.31 -30.19 4.34
N LYS A 325 -34.14 -31.52 4.43
CA LYS A 325 -35.23 -32.52 4.28
C LYS A 325 -36.35 -32.39 5.33
N ALA A 326 -36.27 -31.45 6.24
CA ALA A 326 -37.28 -31.17 7.24
C ALA A 326 -37.70 -29.70 7.10
N PHE A 327 -38.68 -29.40 6.24
CA PHE A 327 -39.65 -28.30 6.39
C PHE A 327 -40.52 -28.25 5.12
N LYS A 328 -41.47 -29.18 5.01
CA LYS A 328 -42.71 -28.97 4.26
C LYS A 328 -43.80 -28.64 5.27
N ILE A 329 -43.88 -27.40 5.73
CA ILE A 329 -45.05 -26.94 6.50
C ILE A 329 -45.37 -25.51 6.05
N ALA A 330 -46.60 -25.34 5.58
CA ALA A 330 -47.20 -24.06 5.25
C ALA A 330 -47.24 -23.16 6.51
N ASP A 331 -47.20 -21.84 6.30
CA ASP A 331 -47.50 -20.80 7.30
C ASP A 331 -46.40 -20.33 8.28
N PHE A 332 -45.15 -20.17 7.84
CA PHE A 332 -44.21 -19.29 8.55
C PHE A 332 -43.71 -18.13 7.69
N GLU A 333 -43.67 -16.93 8.31
CA GLU A 333 -43.09 -15.69 7.77
C GLU A 333 -41.76 -15.99 7.09
N VAL A 334 -41.56 -15.44 5.89
CA VAL A 334 -40.24 -15.44 5.22
C VAL A 334 -39.23 -14.88 6.23
N PRO A 335 -38.18 -15.64 6.61
CA PRO A 335 -37.21 -15.18 7.59
C PRO A 335 -36.66 -13.83 7.14
N LYS A 336 -36.74 -12.83 8.03
CA LYS A 336 -36.25 -11.49 7.69
C LYS A 336 -34.77 -11.58 7.31
N PRO A 337 -34.36 -10.89 6.23
CA PRO A 337 -32.96 -10.85 5.84
C PRO A 337 -32.10 -10.31 6.98
N ILE A 338 -30.91 -10.89 7.13
CA ILE A 338 -29.87 -10.43 8.05
C ILE A 338 -28.85 -9.69 7.21
N TYR A 339 -28.43 -8.50 7.63
CA TYR A 339 -27.36 -7.79 6.95
C TYR A 339 -26.04 -7.94 7.68
N ALA A 340 -24.95 -7.96 6.92
CA ALA A 340 -23.62 -7.72 7.43
C ALA A 340 -23.00 -6.52 6.71
N THR A 341 -22.35 -5.64 7.46
CA THR A 341 -21.79 -4.38 6.93
C THR A 341 -20.33 -4.22 7.33
N ILE A 342 -19.47 -3.81 6.40
CA ILE A 342 -18.09 -3.41 6.69
C ILE A 342 -18.12 -2.11 7.50
N LEU A 343 -17.53 -2.12 8.69
CA LEU A 343 -17.41 -0.93 9.52
C LEU A 343 -16.39 0.08 8.94
N PRO A 344 -16.56 1.38 9.20
CA PRO A 344 -15.62 2.42 8.79
C PRO A 344 -14.20 2.21 9.35
N PRO A 345 -13.15 2.76 8.71
CA PRO A 345 -11.79 2.67 9.21
C PRO A 345 -11.62 3.38 10.56
N SER A 346 -10.81 2.78 11.44
CA SER A 346 -10.59 3.27 12.81
C SER A 346 -9.12 3.59 13.13
N ALA A 347 -8.17 3.00 12.40
CA ALA A 347 -6.75 3.09 12.72
C ALA A 347 -6.11 4.38 12.18
N PRO A 348 -5.08 4.94 12.86
CA PRO A 348 -4.32 6.07 12.31
C PRO A 348 -3.65 5.68 11.00
N GLY A 349 -3.53 6.62 10.07
CA GLY A 349 -2.89 6.39 8.79
C GLY A 349 -2.95 7.60 7.87
N ASP A 350 -3.04 7.33 6.57
CA ASP A 350 -3.15 8.32 5.49
C ASP A 350 -4.36 8.10 4.57
N GLN A 351 -5.42 7.46 5.08
CA GLN A 351 -6.61 6.93 4.38
C GLN A 351 -6.42 5.62 3.60
N THR A 352 -5.20 5.30 3.14
CA THR A 352 -4.94 4.03 2.43
C THR A 352 -4.12 3.08 3.28
N VAL A 353 -2.98 3.55 3.77
CA VAL A 353 -2.01 2.77 4.52
C VAL A 353 -2.22 3.06 6.00
N PRO A 354 -2.49 2.04 6.82
CA PRO A 354 -2.51 2.22 8.27
C PRO A 354 -1.09 2.39 8.80
N ALA A 355 -0.93 3.19 9.85
CA ALA A 355 0.35 3.42 10.51
C ALA A 355 1.04 2.11 10.89
N LYS A 356 0.27 1.08 11.31
CA LYS A 356 0.76 -0.28 11.57
C LYS A 356 1.62 -0.85 10.43
N SER A 357 1.21 -0.64 9.17
CA SER A 357 1.96 -1.11 8.00
C SER A 357 3.23 -0.29 7.80
N ALA A 358 3.09 1.03 7.83
CA ALA A 358 4.20 1.94 7.58
C ALA A 358 5.28 1.91 8.68
N ASP A 359 4.88 1.71 9.94
CA ASP A 359 5.74 1.54 11.12
C ASP A 359 6.69 0.34 10.99
N HIS A 360 6.40 -0.62 10.11
CA HIS A 360 7.30 -1.73 9.84
C HIS A 360 8.66 -1.25 9.31
N GLN A 361 8.70 -0.11 8.61
CA GLN A 361 9.95 0.53 8.18
C GLN A 361 10.83 0.88 9.39
N LEU A 362 10.25 1.48 10.43
CA LEU A 362 10.96 1.80 11.67
C LEU A 362 11.39 0.53 12.40
N LYS A 363 10.48 -0.45 12.53
CA LYS A 363 10.72 -1.71 13.25
C LYS A 363 11.76 -2.61 12.58
N SER A 364 12.04 -2.41 11.30
CA SER A 364 13.10 -3.15 10.59
C SER A 364 14.51 -2.90 11.14
N GLY A 365 14.72 -1.75 11.82
CA GLY A 365 16.05 -1.35 12.30
C GLY A 365 17.04 -0.94 11.20
N MET A 366 16.62 -0.97 9.92
CA MET A 366 17.50 -0.71 8.77
C MET A 366 17.55 0.77 8.36
N PHE A 367 16.54 1.55 8.72
CA PHE A 367 16.39 2.93 8.27
C PHE A 367 17.30 3.89 9.05
N LYS A 368 17.93 4.81 8.33
CA LYS A 368 18.74 5.88 8.91
C LYS A 368 17.90 7.02 9.47
N GLY A 369 16.68 7.20 8.98
CA GLY A 369 15.72 8.16 9.51
C GLY A 369 14.29 7.84 9.08
N VAL A 370 13.33 8.03 10.00
CA VAL A 370 11.91 7.82 9.75
C VAL A 370 11.14 9.04 10.23
N PHE A 371 10.21 9.53 9.43
CA PHE A 371 9.39 10.70 9.70
C PHE A 371 7.92 10.31 9.81
N ARG A 372 7.43 10.21 11.05
CA ARG A 372 6.03 9.89 11.37
C ARG A 372 5.23 11.18 11.39
N GLN A 373 4.40 11.39 10.36
CA GLN A 373 3.78 12.69 10.08
C GLN A 373 2.25 12.61 10.12
N THR A 374 1.61 13.79 10.05
CA THR A 374 0.15 13.94 10.01
C THR A 374 -0.27 14.97 8.95
N GLY A 375 -1.58 15.10 8.69
CA GLY A 375 -2.13 16.22 7.94
C GLY A 375 -2.14 16.06 6.41
N TYR A 376 -1.85 14.87 5.86
CA TYR A 376 -2.01 14.59 4.44
C TYR A 376 -2.62 13.21 4.20
N GLU A 377 -3.36 13.11 3.10
CA GLU A 377 -3.80 11.83 2.57
C GLU A 377 -2.69 11.20 1.69
N HIS A 378 -2.81 9.91 1.45
CA HIS A 378 -1.85 9.07 0.74
C HIS A 378 -1.39 9.56 -0.65
N GLN A 379 -2.33 9.84 -1.55
CA GLN A 379 -2.14 10.22 -2.93
C GLN A 379 -1.45 11.58 -3.07
N ALA A 380 -1.85 12.59 -2.29
CA ALA A 380 -1.24 13.92 -2.28
C ALA A 380 -0.19 14.10 -1.18
N SER A 381 0.40 13.02 -0.64
CA SER A 381 1.42 13.12 0.41
C SER A 381 2.58 14.05 0.01
N TYR A 382 3.06 13.95 -1.24
CA TYR A 382 4.08 14.83 -1.80
C TYR A 382 3.64 16.28 -2.11
N ARG A 383 2.38 16.65 -1.81
CA ARG A 383 1.95 18.05 -1.76
C ARG A 383 2.11 18.66 -0.36
N ASN A 384 2.37 17.84 0.66
CA ASN A 384 2.56 18.33 2.03
C ASN A 384 3.97 18.90 2.22
N PRO A 385 4.12 20.12 2.75
CA PRO A 385 5.44 20.73 2.98
C PRO A 385 6.37 19.90 3.87
N ARG A 386 5.84 19.18 4.88
CA ARG A 386 6.65 18.33 5.77
C ARG A 386 7.19 17.10 5.05
N ALA A 387 6.38 16.49 4.18
CA ALA A 387 6.82 15.38 3.34
C ALA A 387 7.94 15.84 2.39
N ILE A 388 7.73 16.96 1.69
CA ILE A 388 8.74 17.55 0.79
C ILE A 388 10.05 17.87 1.55
N ALA A 389 9.96 18.54 2.70
CA ALA A 389 11.12 18.93 3.50
C ALA A 389 11.91 17.69 3.98
N SER A 390 11.21 16.69 4.54
CA SER A 390 11.83 15.44 4.96
C SER A 390 12.49 14.68 3.80
N THR A 391 11.88 14.68 2.61
CA THR A 391 12.48 14.06 1.42
C THR A 391 13.73 14.78 0.95
N LEU A 392 13.70 16.12 0.87
CA LEU A 392 14.89 16.90 0.50
C LEU A 392 16.03 16.69 1.49
N TYR A 393 15.72 16.76 2.79
CA TYR A 393 16.66 16.43 3.86
C TYR A 393 17.28 15.05 3.66
N SER A 394 16.46 14.01 3.44
CA SER A 394 16.92 12.64 3.26
C SER A 394 17.79 12.46 2.01
N ILE A 395 17.46 13.10 0.88
CA ILE A 395 18.28 13.06 -0.33
C ILE A 395 19.67 13.65 -0.04
N MET A 396 19.74 14.78 0.69
CA MET A 396 21.03 15.37 1.05
C MET A 396 21.82 14.47 2.00
N ARG A 397 21.18 13.88 3.02
CA ARG A 397 21.83 12.92 3.93
C ARG A 397 22.35 11.68 3.21
N ILE A 398 21.61 11.16 2.23
CA ILE A 398 22.07 10.06 1.38
C ILE A 398 23.26 10.50 0.52
N ALA A 399 23.19 11.67 -0.11
CA ALA A 399 24.27 12.17 -0.96
C ALA A 399 25.59 12.37 -0.18
N GLN A 400 25.53 12.75 1.10
CA GLN A 400 26.71 12.86 1.96
C GLN A 400 27.49 11.56 2.15
N THR A 401 26.88 10.39 1.88
CA THR A 401 27.55 9.09 2.00
C THR A 401 28.27 8.66 0.72
N ALA A 402 28.17 9.45 -0.37
CA ALA A 402 28.94 9.18 -1.59
C ALA A 402 30.45 9.31 -1.30
N THR A 403 31.23 8.33 -1.76
CA THR A 403 32.69 8.30 -1.58
C THR A 403 33.46 8.91 -2.75
N TRP A 404 32.77 9.20 -3.84
CA TRP A 404 33.31 9.91 -4.99
C TRP A 404 32.90 11.38 -4.94
N LYS A 405 33.68 12.22 -5.63
CA LYS A 405 33.20 13.56 -5.93
C LYS A 405 32.13 13.42 -6.99
N CYS A 406 30.93 13.85 -6.66
CA CYS A 406 30.30 14.68 -7.65
C CYS A 406 31.14 15.99 -7.68
#